data_AF-A0A496B4D6-F1
#
_entry.id   AF-A0A496B4D6-F1
#
_cell.length_a   1.000
_cell.length_b   1.000
_cell.length_c   1.000
_cell.angle_alpha   90.00
_cell.angle_beta   90.00
_cell.angle_gamma   90.00
#
_symmetry.space_group_name_H-M   'P 1'
#
loop_
_entity.id
_entity.type
_entity.pdbx_description
1 polymer ?
#
loop_
_entity_poly.entity_id
_entity_poly.type
_entity_poly.pdbx_seq_one_letter_code
_entity_poly.pdbx_strand_id
1 'polypeptide(L)' 'MGPIAQVLYVADFAEPTRTHKGVDVVRELAYTQLPRAVHHVASYKIQHLLEKKVMIHPNTLHTYNSTFDPGPGSGV' A
#
# COMPACT_ATOMS: atom_id res chain seq x y z
N MET A 1 9.23 3.91 7.05
CA MET A 1 8.70 2.69 7.70
C MET A 1 9.75 1.58 7.64
N GLY A 2 10.12 0.96 8.77
CA GLY A 2 11.15 -0.10 8.80
C GLY A 2 10.67 -1.46 8.27
N PRO A 3 11.58 -2.42 7.96
CA PRO A 3 11.22 -3.67 7.28
C PRO A 3 10.15 -4.51 7.98
N ILE A 4 10.23 -4.69 9.31
CA ILE A 4 9.23 -5.46 10.07
C ILE A 4 7.86 -4.79 10.00
N ALA A 5 7.81 -3.46 10.11
CA ALA A 5 6.55 -2.72 10.01
C ALA A 5 5.94 -2.86 8.61
N GLN A 6 6.76 -2.91 7.55
CA GLN A 6 6.29 -3.18 6.19
C GLN A 6 5.67 -4.58 6.07
N VAL A 7 6.32 -5.61 6.60
CA VAL A 7 5.79 -6.98 6.59
C VAL A 7 4.45 -7.05 7.31
N LEU A 8 4.35 -6.52 8.54
CA LEU A 8 3.11 -6.55 9.32
C LEU A 8 1.99 -5.78 8.62
N TYR A 9 2.30 -4.61 8.06
CA TYR A 9 1.34 -3.77 7.36
C TYR A 9 0.78 -4.43 6.10
N VAL A 10 1.63 -5.12 5.33
CA VAL A 10 1.21 -5.86 4.14
C VAL A 10 0.48 -7.14 4.51
N ALA A 11 0.92 -7.86 5.54
CA ALA A 11 0.28 -9.09 6.00
C ALA A 11 -1.17 -8.87 6.45
N ASP A 12 -1.45 -7.82 7.24
CA ASP A 12 -2.83 -7.46 7.64
C ASP A 12 -3.75 -7.21 6.44
N PHE A 13 -3.22 -6.61 5.37
CA PHE A 13 -3.97 -6.33 4.16
C PHE A 13 -4.17 -7.56 3.27
N ALA A 14 -3.16 -8.43 3.20
CA ALA A 14 -3.03 -9.48 2.19
C ALA A 14 -3.20 -10.92 2.70
N GLU A 15 -3.58 -11.09 3.98
CA GLU A 15 -3.79 -12.42 4.56
C GLU A 15 -4.81 -13.25 3.75
N PRO A 16 -4.72 -14.60 3.78
CA PRO A 16 -5.44 -15.47 2.84
C PRO A 16 -6.96 -15.31 2.81
N THR A 17 -7.58 -14.90 3.91
CA THR A 17 -9.05 -14.76 4.03
C THR A 17 -9.57 -13.43 3.50
N ARG A 18 -8.72 -12.46 3.17
CA ARG A 18 -9.12 -11.20 2.53
C ARG A 18 -9.50 -11.41 1.06
N THR A 19 -10.59 -10.75 0.65
CA THR A 19 -11.17 -10.83 -0.71
C THR A 19 -11.48 -9.46 -1.32
N HIS A 20 -10.97 -8.38 -0.73
CA HIS A 20 -11.20 -7.03 -1.23
C HIS A 20 -10.40 -6.74 -2.51
N LYS A 21 -10.88 -5.77 -3.31
CA LYS A 21 -10.29 -5.42 -4.60
C LYS A 21 -8.82 -5.00 -4.43
N GLY A 22 -7.92 -5.59 -5.21
CA GLY A 22 -6.50 -5.25 -5.20
C GLY A 22 -5.65 -6.07 -4.22
N VAL A 23 -6.26 -6.99 -3.46
CA VAL A 23 -5.52 -7.90 -2.57
C VAL A 23 -4.53 -8.78 -3.33
N ASP A 24 -4.88 -9.27 -4.51
CA ASP A 24 -4.04 -10.19 -5.28
C ASP A 24 -2.76 -9.51 -5.79
N VAL A 25 -2.86 -8.27 -6.26
CA VAL A 25 -1.70 -7.46 -6.66
C VAL A 25 -0.75 -7.26 -5.47
N VAL A 26 -1.30 -6.99 -4.28
CA VAL A 26 -0.47 -6.85 -3.07
C VAL A 26 0.18 -8.18 -2.69
N ARG A 27 -0.51 -9.32 -2.83
CA ARG A 27 0.07 -10.65 -2.59
C ARG A 27 1.26 -10.93 -3.52
N GLU A 28 1.12 -10.64 -4.81
CA GLU A 28 2.22 -10.82 -5.77
C GLU A 28 3.42 -9.90 -5.45
N LEU A 29 3.16 -8.62 -5.15
CA LEU A 29 4.20 -7.66 -4.80
C LEU A 29 4.87 -7.97 -3.45
N ALA A 30 4.16 -8.58 -2.50
CA ALA A 30 4.72 -8.91 -1.19
C ALA A 30 5.95 -9.83 -1.28
N TYR A 31 5.97 -10.73 -2.27
CA TYR A 31 7.08 -11.67 -2.49
C TYR A 31 8.19 -11.15 -3.41
N THR A 32 7.90 -10.11 -4.20
CA THR A 32 8.83 -9.61 -5.23
C THR A 32 9.38 -8.23 -4.93
N GLN A 33 8.54 -7.32 -4.43
CA GLN A 33 8.85 -5.90 -4.23
C GLN A 33 8.06 -5.32 -3.04
N LEU A 34 8.47 -5.68 -1.80
CA LEU A 34 7.75 -5.31 -0.57
C LEU A 34 7.44 -3.79 -0.42
N PRO A 35 8.35 -2.85 -0.74
CA PRO A 35 8.01 -1.42 -0.70
C PRO A 35 6.89 -1.01 -1.65
N ARG A 36 6.81 -1.64 -2.84
CA ARG A 36 5.71 -1.42 -3.77
C ARG A 36 4.41 -2.03 -3.25
N ALA A 37 4.47 -3.20 -2.60
CA ALA A 37 3.30 -3.76 -1.92
C ALA A 37 2.73 -2.78 -0.88
N VAL A 38 3.59 -2.18 -0.06
CA VAL A 38 3.21 -1.12 0.90
C VAL A 38 2.54 0.06 0.20
N HIS A 39 3.11 0.54 -0.90
CA HIS A 39 2.54 1.63 -1.68
C HIS A 39 1.11 1.29 -2.13
N HIS A 40 0.90 0.12 -2.72
CA HIS A 40 -0.41 -0.34 -3.16
C HIS A 40 -1.43 -0.43 -2.00
N VAL A 41 -1.02 -0.90 -0.83
CA VAL A 41 -1.89 -0.90 0.37
C VAL A 41 -2.27 0.52 0.77
N ALA A 42 -1.32 1.46 0.80
CA ALA A 42 -1.60 2.86 1.14
C ALA A 42 -2.53 3.52 0.11
N SER A 43 -2.29 3.29 -1.19
CA SER A 43 -3.12 3.78 -2.30
C SER A 43 -4.57 3.29 -2.16
N TYR A 44 -4.76 2.00 -1.90
CA TYR A 44 -6.08 1.42 -1.69
C TYR A 44 -6.81 2.06 -0.50
N LYS A 45 -6.12 2.20 0.64
CA LYS A 45 -6.71 2.80 1.85
C LYS A 45 -7.11 4.26 1.61
N ILE A 46 -6.29 5.03 0.90
CA ILE A 46 -6.63 6.43 0.53
C ILE A 46 -7.89 6.46 -0.34
N GLN A 47 -7.96 5.65 -1.39
CA GLN A 47 -9.14 5.58 -2.28
C GLN A 47 -10.41 5.23 -1.50
N HIS A 48 -10.36 4.19 -0.67
CA HIS A 48 -11.49 3.76 0.16
C HIS A 48 -11.98 4.85 1.14
N LEU A 49 -11.05 5.61 1.73
CA LEU A 49 -11.40 6.70 2.65
C LEU A 49 -11.97 7.91 1.90
N LEU A 50 -11.46 8.22 0.71
CA LEU A 50 -12.02 9.26 -0.16
C LEU A 50 -13.44 8.94 -0.61
N GLU A 51 -13.70 7.71 -1.04
CA GLU A 51 -15.05 7.23 -1.41
C GLU A 51 -16.04 7.39 -0.26
N LYS A 52 -15.58 7.14 0.98
CA LYS A 52 -16.36 7.33 2.20
C LYS A 52 -16.47 8.79 2.68
N LYS A 53 -15.75 9.73 2.07
CA LYS A 53 -15.69 11.15 2.45
C LYS A 53 -15.30 11.37 3.92
N VAL A 54 -14.33 10.60 4.40
CA VAL A 54 -13.84 10.71 5.79
C VAL A 54 -12.40 11.22 5.83
N MET A 55 -11.97 11.66 7.02
CA MET A 55 -10.60 12.13 7.23
C MET A 55 -9.56 11.05 6.94
N ILE A 56 -8.46 11.45 6.31
CA ILE A 56 -7.30 10.60 6.07
C ILE A 56 -6.19 11.03 7.03
N HIS A 57 -5.70 10.10 7.82
CA HIS A 57 -4.60 10.38 8.74
C HIS A 57 -3.33 10.76 7.97
N PRO A 58 -2.58 11.80 8.37
CA PRO A 58 -1.37 12.26 7.66
C PRO A 58 -0.32 11.17 7.41
N ASN A 59 -0.15 10.24 8.36
CA ASN A 59 0.80 9.13 8.18
C ASN A 59 0.44 8.20 7.00
N THR A 60 -0.84 8.12 6.61
CA THR A 60 -1.23 7.34 5.42
C THR A 60 -0.72 8.00 4.15
N LEU A 61 -0.82 9.34 4.06
CA LEU A 61 -0.26 10.12 2.95
C LEU A 61 1.27 10.08 2.94
N HIS A 62 1.89 10.20 4.12
CA HIS A 62 3.35 10.08 4.24
C HIS A 62 3.83 8.69 3.78
N THR A 63 3.13 7.63 4.18
CA THR A 63 3.44 6.26 3.72
C THR A 63 3.36 6.19 2.20
N TYR A 64 2.23 6.62 1.62
CA TYR A 64 2.03 6.64 0.16
C TYR A 64 3.16 7.36 -0.58
N ASN A 65 3.50 8.58 -0.16
CA ASN A 65 4.55 9.39 -0.79
C ASN A 65 5.93 8.75 -0.63
N SER A 66 6.26 8.22 0.55
CA SER A 66 7.58 7.65 0.83
C SER A 66 7.87 6.34 0.10
N THR A 67 6.83 5.63 -0.32
CA THR A 67 6.93 4.36 -1.05
C THR A 67 6.55 4.48 -2.52
N PHE A 68 6.25 5.69 -2.99
CA PHE A 68 6.02 5.94 -4.41
C PHE A 68 7.34 5.74 -5.16
N ASP A 69 7.32 4.80 -6.10
CA ASP A 69 8.42 4.54 -7.03
C ASP A 69 7.83 4.61 -8.43
N PRO A 70 8.14 5.65 -9.20
CA PRO A 70 7.52 5.85 -10.50
C PRO A 70 8.17 4.98 -11.60
N GLY A 71 9.17 4.17 -11.26
CA GLY A 71 9.90 3.32 -12.20
C GLY A 71 10.86 4.09 -13.10
N PRO A 72 11.73 3.38 -13.85
CA PRO A 72 12.67 4.02 -14.76
C PRO A 72 11.91 4.72 -15.91
N GLY A 73 12.13 6.04 -16.05
CA GLY A 73 11.58 6.86 -17.15
C GLY A 73 10.45 7.82 -16.74
N SER A 74 10.06 7.86 -15.47
CA SER A 74 9.14 8.89 -15.00
C SER A 74 9.91 10.15 -14.61
N GLY A 75 9.64 11.27 -15.31
CA GLY A 75 10.28 12.57 -15.10
C GLY A 75 9.79 13.35 -13.88
N VAL A 76 9.55 12.66 -12.76
CA VAL A 76 9.34 13.25 -11.42
C VAL A 76 10.46 12.83 -10.50
#